data_AF-G5IB35-F1
#
_entry.id   AF-G5IB35-F1
#
_cell.length_a   1.000
_cell.length_b   1.000
_cell.length_c   1.000
_cell.angle_alpha   90.00
_cell.angle_beta   90.00
_cell.angle_gamma   90.00
#
_symmetry.space_group_name_H-M   'P 1'
#
loop_
_entity.id
_entity.type
_entity.pdbx_description
1 polymer ?
#
loop_
_entity_poly.entity_id
_entity_poly.type
_entity_poly.pdbx_seq_one_letter_code
_entity_poly.pdbx_strand_id
1 'polypeptide(L)'
;MQITDFIIDPNSSVIDAMKQIDQNANGIVYICSNMKLIGVLTDGDIRRYILKNGDLKCPVSEIGNKDPKYLTLEEENKANTIMRKYKIRSIPILNTSSEIVKLCFLEDSAEKNKPQLKVPVAIMAGGKGTRLYPYTQILPKPLIPIGEKTITEHIMDHFLAYGCTHFDMIVNYKKNFIKSYFLDNEITRDISFIDEKEFMGTGGGLKLLEGRYSSTFFMTNCDILVEEDYGEILNFHRDNKNLVTMICAVKQTTIPYGTVDVSECGQVLRLNEKPELSFITNTGFYILEPDFLRKIPSNTFIHITDLIQKCVDQGERVGVYPIAEEHWLDMGQLEELERMKAHLNV
;
A
#
# COMPACT_ATOMS: atom_id res chain seq x y z
N MET A 1 15.91 15.96 11.42
CA MET A 1 15.88 14.52 11.74
C MET A 1 16.76 14.30 12.95
N GLN A 2 16.21 13.72 14.01
CA GLN A 2 17.01 13.30 15.15
C GLN A 2 17.48 11.86 14.93
N ILE A 3 18.67 11.49 15.40
CA ILE A 3 19.21 10.14 15.24
C ILE A 3 18.30 9.10 15.92
N THR A 4 17.63 9.50 17.01
CA THR A 4 16.68 8.69 17.77
C THR A 4 15.54 8.17 16.92
N ASP A 5 15.10 8.92 15.91
CA ASP A 5 14.01 8.54 15.00
C ASP A 5 14.37 7.30 14.17
N PHE A 6 15.66 6.96 14.10
CA PHE A 6 16.23 5.86 13.32
C PHE A 6 16.74 4.71 14.17
N ILE A 7 16.56 4.74 15.50
CA ILE A 7 17.10 3.72 16.40
C ILE A 7 15.98 2.97 17.07
N ILE A 8 16.03 1.64 17.00
CA ILE A 8 15.05 0.75 17.60
C ILE A 8 15.73 -0.27 18.53
N ASP A 9 15.07 -0.59 19.65
CA ASP A 9 15.56 -1.60 20.59
C ASP A 9 15.46 -3.00 19.96
N PRO A 10 16.45 -3.89 20.16
CA PRO A 10 16.43 -5.25 19.61
C PRO A 10 15.22 -6.10 20.02
N ASN A 11 14.56 -5.76 21.13
CA ASN A 11 13.39 -6.46 21.65
C ASN A 11 12.06 -5.81 21.25
N SER A 12 12.09 -4.64 20.60
CA SER A 12 10.90 -4.04 20.00
C SER A 12 10.31 -4.99 18.95
N SER A 13 8.99 -4.93 18.78
CA SER A 13 8.29 -5.79 17.82
C SER A 13 8.49 -5.30 16.38
N VAL A 14 8.24 -6.16 15.40
CA VAL A 14 8.21 -5.77 13.98
C VAL A 14 7.20 -4.65 13.73
N ILE A 15 6.08 -4.66 14.47
CA ILE A 15 5.05 -3.61 14.44
C ILE A 15 5.62 -2.25 14.85
N ASP A 16 6.42 -2.21 15.92
CA ASP A 16 7.05 -0.97 16.37
C ASP A 16 8.05 -0.45 15.33
N ALA A 17 8.77 -1.36 14.67
CA ALA A 17 9.66 -0.99 13.57
C ALA A 17 8.92 -0.37 12.39
N MET A 18 7.78 -0.94 11.99
CA MET A 18 6.94 -0.39 10.91
C MET A 18 6.55 1.05 11.22
N LYS A 19 5.95 1.28 12.40
CA LYS A 19 5.53 2.63 12.85
C LYS A 19 6.68 3.62 12.85
N GLN A 20 7.86 3.19 13.31
CA GLN A 20 9.03 4.06 13.38
C GLN A 20 9.62 4.37 12.00
N ILE A 21 9.61 3.39 11.08
CA ILE A 21 10.04 3.60 9.70
C ILE A 21 9.11 4.60 8.99
N ASP A 22 7.80 4.43 9.13
CA ASP A 22 6.81 5.32 8.53
C ASP A 22 6.97 6.76 9.03
N GLN A 23 7.19 6.94 10.34
CA GLN A 23 7.44 8.25 10.95
C GLN A 23 8.72 8.93 10.45
N ASN A 24 9.76 8.14 10.16
CA ASN A 24 11.06 8.68 9.75
C ASN A 24 11.17 8.93 8.24
N ALA A 25 10.21 8.44 7.44
CA ALA A 25 10.07 8.65 6.00
C ALA A 25 11.29 8.26 5.14
N ASN A 26 12.16 7.38 5.65
CA ASN A 26 13.40 6.96 4.98
C ASN A 26 13.50 5.44 4.80
N GLY A 27 12.48 4.67 5.22
CA GLY A 27 12.38 3.25 4.93
C GLY A 27 13.35 2.34 5.71
N ILE A 28 13.95 2.86 6.79
CA ILE A 28 15.06 2.20 7.50
C ILE A 28 15.11 2.56 8.99
N VAL A 29 15.46 1.59 9.83
CA VAL A 29 15.87 1.77 11.22
C VAL A 29 17.10 0.92 11.54
N TYR A 30 17.90 1.37 12.49
CA TYR A 30 19.07 0.68 13.02
C TYR A 30 18.74 0.05 14.36
N ILE A 31 18.95 -1.26 14.46
CA ILE A 31 18.73 -2.01 15.69
C ILE A 31 19.93 -1.77 16.60
N CYS A 32 19.70 -1.15 17.75
CA CYS A 32 20.78 -0.80 18.68
C CYS A 32 20.43 -1.15 20.13
N SER A 33 21.45 -1.54 20.89
CA SER A 33 21.37 -1.58 22.35
C SER A 33 22.25 -0.47 22.92
N ASN A 34 21.65 0.52 23.59
CA ASN A 34 22.36 1.70 24.10
C ASN A 34 23.24 2.38 23.02
N MET A 35 22.65 2.72 21.86
CA MET A 35 23.33 3.29 20.68
C MET A 35 24.36 2.40 19.98
N LYS A 36 24.71 1.23 20.52
CA LYS A 36 25.60 0.28 19.85
C LYS A 36 24.88 -0.43 18.73
N LEU A 37 25.42 -0.34 17.52
CA LEU A 37 24.84 -0.93 16.33
C LEU A 37 24.89 -2.47 16.40
N ILE A 38 23.73 -3.12 16.31
CA ILE A 38 23.58 -4.58 16.26
C ILE A 38 23.13 -5.03 14.87
N GLY A 39 22.29 -4.24 14.21
CA GLY A 39 21.75 -4.58 12.91
C GLY A 39 21.02 -3.43 12.25
N VAL A 40 20.44 -3.70 11.09
CA VAL A 40 19.62 -2.77 10.33
C VAL A 40 18.37 -3.48 9.84
N LEU A 41 17.26 -2.75 9.80
CA LEU A 41 15.98 -3.25 9.31
C LEU A 41 15.36 -2.23 8.35
N THR A 42 14.87 -2.71 7.22
CA THR A 42 14.26 -1.88 6.17
C THR A 42 12.84 -2.33 5.85
N ASP A 43 12.05 -1.49 5.16
CA ASP A 43 10.72 -1.88 4.66
C ASP A 43 10.75 -3.16 3.83
N GLY A 44 11.79 -3.32 3.01
CA GLY A 44 11.97 -4.52 2.20
C GLY A 44 12.19 -5.79 3.04
N ASP A 45 12.82 -5.68 4.20
CA ASP A 45 13.00 -6.80 5.14
C ASP A 45 11.68 -7.16 5.82
N ILE A 46 10.97 -6.16 6.36
CA ILE A 46 9.68 -6.32 7.00
C ILE A 46 8.66 -6.90 6.03
N ARG A 47 8.56 -6.35 4.82
CA ARG A 47 7.72 -6.86 3.74
C ARG A 47 7.99 -8.33 3.43
N ARG A 48 9.26 -8.71 3.28
CA ARG A 48 9.65 -10.11 3.03
C ARG A 48 9.32 -11.03 4.21
N TYR A 49 9.37 -10.53 5.43
CA TYR A 49 9.00 -11.27 6.63
C TYR A 49 7.48 -11.48 6.74
N ILE A 50 6.67 -10.43 6.51
CA ILE A 50 5.20 -10.52 6.43
C ILE A 50 4.78 -11.56 5.40
N LEU A 51 5.38 -11.53 4.20
CA LEU A 51 5.06 -12.47 3.12
C LEU A 51 5.41 -13.94 3.43
N LYS A 52 6.23 -14.20 4.44
CA LYS A 52 6.55 -15.54 4.94
C LYS A 52 5.63 -15.97 6.10
N ASN A 53 4.54 -15.24 6.35
CA ASN A 53 3.69 -15.39 7.53
C ASN A 53 4.46 -15.26 8.84
N GLY A 54 5.44 -14.36 8.87
CA GLY A 54 6.20 -14.06 10.08
C GLY A 54 5.31 -13.48 11.19
N ASP A 55 5.60 -13.83 12.44
CA ASP A 55 4.92 -13.24 13.59
C ASP A 55 5.37 -11.79 13.77
N LEU A 56 4.45 -10.83 13.62
CA LEU A 56 4.75 -9.40 13.72
C LEU A 56 5.07 -8.95 15.16
N LYS A 57 4.79 -9.80 16.15
CA LYS A 57 5.18 -9.56 17.55
C LYS A 57 6.60 -10.02 17.85
N CYS A 58 7.26 -10.68 16.90
CA CYS A 58 8.65 -11.11 17.01
C CYS A 58 9.59 -9.92 17.23
N PRO A 59 10.66 -10.07 18.04
CA PRO A 59 11.71 -9.08 18.17
C PRO A 59 12.36 -8.74 16.83
N VAL A 60 12.63 -7.46 16.58
CA VAL A 60 13.30 -6.98 15.36
C VAL A 60 14.70 -7.55 15.17
N SER A 61 15.38 -7.93 16.26
CA SER A 61 16.69 -8.57 16.23
C SER A 61 16.72 -9.96 15.57
N GLU A 62 15.57 -10.62 15.44
CA GLU A 62 15.46 -11.90 14.75
C GLU A 62 15.36 -11.75 13.22
N ILE A 63 14.82 -10.62 12.75
CA ILE A 63 14.54 -10.38 11.33
C ILE A 63 15.50 -9.40 10.65
N GLY A 64 16.12 -8.50 11.44
CA GLY A 64 17.04 -7.50 10.92
C GLY A 64 18.33 -8.09 10.36
N ASN A 65 18.91 -7.39 9.39
CA ASN A 65 20.23 -7.73 8.85
C ASN A 65 21.31 -7.46 9.90
N LYS A 66 22.04 -8.52 10.28
CA LYS A 66 23.09 -8.51 11.32
C LYS A 66 24.47 -8.10 10.80
N ASP A 67 24.63 -7.87 9.50
CA ASP A 67 25.85 -7.31 8.89
C ASP A 67 25.55 -5.93 8.24
N PRO A 68 25.17 -4.91 9.02
CA PRO A 68 24.97 -3.56 8.51
C PRO A 68 26.31 -2.98 8.05
N LYS A 69 26.32 -2.32 6.88
CA LYS A 69 27.48 -1.50 6.49
C LYS A 69 27.50 -0.24 7.33
N TYR A 70 28.68 0.17 7.76
CA TYR A 70 28.92 1.36 8.58
C TYR A 70 30.23 2.02 8.18
N LEU A 71 30.45 3.25 8.65
CA LEU A 71 31.71 3.98 8.50
C LEU A 71 32.21 4.51 9.83
N THR A 72 33.51 4.76 9.93
CA THR A 72 34.08 5.49 11.05
C THR A 72 34.03 7.01 10.80
N LEU A 73 34.26 7.81 11.84
CA LEU A 73 34.34 9.29 11.74
C LEU A 73 35.36 9.77 10.69
N GLU A 74 36.45 9.03 10.47
CA GLU A 74 37.49 9.38 9.48
C GLU A 74 37.06 9.07 8.04
N GLU A 75 36.08 8.19 7.87
CA GLU A 75 35.62 7.70 6.57
C GLU A 75 34.31 8.38 6.11
N GLU A 76 33.80 9.33 6.88
CA GLU A 76 32.54 10.03 6.60
C GLU A 76 32.52 10.62 5.17
N ASN A 77 33.65 11.16 4.70
CA ASN A 77 33.78 11.71 3.35
C ASN A 77 33.56 10.69 2.22
N LYS A 78 33.64 9.38 2.51
CA LYS A 78 33.39 8.29 1.56
C LYS A 78 31.94 7.80 1.56
N ALA A 79 31.07 8.34 2.43
CA ALA A 79 29.70 7.86 2.61
C ALA A 79 28.93 7.75 1.29
N ASN A 80 28.90 8.81 0.48
CA ASN A 80 28.19 8.81 -0.81
C ASN A 80 28.73 7.75 -1.80
N THR A 81 30.04 7.57 -1.87
CA THR A 81 30.67 6.57 -2.76
C THR A 81 30.29 5.15 -2.33
N ILE A 82 30.31 4.87 -1.04
CA ILE A 82 30.00 3.55 -0.48
C ILE A 82 28.50 3.26 -0.61
N MET A 83 27.65 4.23 -0.30
CA MET A 83 26.20 4.12 -0.47
C MET A 83 25.83 3.77 -1.91
N ARG A 84 26.40 4.47 -2.91
CA ARG A 84 26.19 4.16 -4.34
C ARG A 84 26.73 2.79 -4.75
N LYS A 85 27.91 2.40 -4.27
CA LYS A 85 28.53 1.10 -4.58
C LYS A 85 27.66 -0.07 -4.11
N TYR A 86 27.13 0.02 -2.90
CA TYR A 86 26.29 -1.03 -2.31
C TYR A 86 24.80 -0.84 -2.56
N LYS A 87 24.41 0.21 -3.29
CA LYS A 87 23.01 0.56 -3.58
C LYS A 87 22.15 0.70 -2.30
N ILE A 88 22.72 1.30 -1.26
CA ILE A 88 22.04 1.60 0.00
C ILE A 88 21.79 3.11 0.11
N ARG A 89 20.70 3.51 0.76
CA ARG A 89 20.29 4.92 0.89
C ARG A 89 20.75 5.59 2.18
N SER A 90 21.16 4.80 3.17
CA SER A 90 21.63 5.30 4.46
C SER A 90 22.82 4.47 4.92
N ILE A 91 23.74 5.10 5.64
CA ILE A 91 24.86 4.45 6.32
C ILE A 91 25.12 5.14 7.68
N PRO A 92 25.26 4.38 8.78
CA PRO A 92 25.57 4.94 10.09
C PRO A 92 27.08 5.19 10.22
N ILE A 93 27.44 6.26 10.91
CA ILE A 93 28.80 6.59 11.32
C ILE A 93 28.97 6.18 12.79
N LEU A 94 29.99 5.38 13.07
CA LEU A 94 30.27 4.86 14.39
C LEU A 94 31.50 5.52 15.03
N ASN A 95 31.49 5.62 16.35
CA ASN A 95 32.69 5.91 17.13
C ASN A 95 33.52 4.64 17.39
N THR A 96 34.62 4.78 18.13
CA THR A 96 35.51 3.66 18.51
C THR A 96 34.85 2.62 19.42
N SER A 97 33.73 2.96 20.07
CA SER A 97 32.92 2.08 20.92
C SER A 97 31.77 1.39 20.17
N SER A 98 31.72 1.52 18.83
CA SER A 98 30.65 1.00 17.95
C SER A 98 29.28 1.63 18.17
N GLU A 99 29.25 2.85 18.72
CA GLU A 99 28.00 3.60 18.93
C GLU A 99 27.72 4.50 17.72
N ILE A 100 26.46 4.59 17.32
CA ILE A 100 26.03 5.50 16.24
C ILE A 100 26.15 6.94 16.74
N VAL A 101 27.00 7.72 16.07
CA VAL A 101 27.18 9.15 16.37
C VAL A 101 26.56 10.05 15.29
N LYS A 102 26.38 9.53 14.08
CA LYS A 102 25.80 10.26 12.95
C LYS A 102 25.18 9.30 11.95
N LEU A 103 24.17 9.75 11.22
CA LEU A 103 23.59 9.05 10.09
C LEU A 103 23.83 9.85 8.81
N CYS A 104 24.36 9.20 7.80
CA CYS A 104 24.48 9.76 6.46
C CYS A 104 23.39 9.16 5.58
N PHE A 105 22.67 10.02 4.87
CA PHE A 105 21.71 9.61 3.86
C PHE A 105 22.28 10.01 2.50
N LEU A 106 22.02 9.19 1.50
CA LEU A 106 22.37 9.53 0.13
C LEU A 106 21.53 10.75 -0.25
N GLU A 107 22.18 11.92 -0.37
CA GLU A 107 21.52 13.12 -0.87
C GLU A 107 21.13 12.85 -2.32
N ASP A 108 19.84 12.60 -2.54
CA ASP A 108 19.26 12.61 -3.87
C ASP A 108 19.28 14.06 -4.34
N SER A 109 20.34 14.44 -5.06
CA SER A 109 20.51 15.76 -5.69
C SER A 109 19.54 16.01 -6.86
N ALA A 110 18.40 15.35 -6.84
CA ALA A 110 17.27 15.60 -7.70
C ALA A 110 16.09 15.87 -6.78
N GLU A 111 15.55 17.08 -6.85
CA GLU A 111 14.17 17.35 -6.45
C GLU A 111 13.32 16.13 -6.83
N LYS A 112 12.55 15.60 -5.86
CA LYS A 112 11.74 14.37 -5.93
C LYS A 112 10.86 14.31 -7.18
N ASN A 113 11.43 14.03 -8.35
CA ASN A 113 10.69 13.63 -9.51
C ASN A 113 10.40 12.15 -9.32
N LYS A 114 9.21 11.88 -8.76
CA LYS A 114 8.63 10.54 -8.74
C LYS A 114 8.82 9.89 -10.13
N PRO A 115 9.12 8.58 -10.17
CA PRO A 115 9.37 7.90 -11.43
C PRO A 115 8.16 8.08 -12.35
N GLN A 116 8.43 8.41 -13.62
CA GLN A 116 7.40 8.58 -14.64
C GLN A 116 7.02 7.20 -15.18
N LEU A 117 6.09 6.53 -14.51
CA LEU A 117 5.69 5.15 -14.78
C LEU A 117 4.95 5.04 -16.11
N LYS A 118 4.14 6.05 -16.46
CA LYS A 118 3.32 6.10 -17.69
C LYS A 118 2.44 4.86 -17.88
N VAL A 119 1.94 4.31 -16.77
CA VAL A 119 1.08 3.13 -16.76
C VAL A 119 -0.38 3.57 -16.75
N PRO A 120 -1.25 2.97 -17.58
CA PRO A 120 -2.70 3.24 -17.55
C PRO A 120 -3.34 2.85 -16.21
N VAL A 121 -4.43 3.55 -15.86
CA VAL A 121 -5.15 3.33 -14.60
C VAL A 121 -6.63 3.05 -14.88
N ALA A 122 -7.12 1.91 -14.41
CA ALA A 122 -8.54 1.57 -14.38
C ALA A 122 -9.14 1.97 -13.02
N ILE A 123 -10.24 2.73 -13.02
CA ILE A 123 -10.96 3.12 -11.81
C ILE A 123 -12.36 2.50 -11.83
N MET A 124 -12.67 1.71 -10.78
CA MET A 124 -14.00 1.11 -10.62
C MET A 124 -14.97 2.07 -9.94
N ALA A 125 -15.88 2.65 -10.73
CA ALA A 125 -16.87 3.64 -10.32
C ALA A 125 -18.33 3.17 -10.55
N GLY A 126 -18.56 1.86 -10.70
CA GLY A 126 -19.88 1.30 -11.03
C GLY A 126 -20.83 1.08 -9.84
N GLY A 127 -20.32 1.04 -8.61
CA GLY A 127 -21.09 0.65 -7.43
C GLY A 127 -22.13 1.68 -6.97
N LYS A 128 -23.22 1.20 -6.32
CA LYS A 128 -24.28 2.05 -5.75
C LYS A 128 -23.88 2.80 -4.47
N GLY A 129 -22.79 2.39 -3.82
CA GLY A 129 -22.30 3.04 -2.59
C GLY A 129 -23.23 2.95 -1.38
N THR A 130 -24.12 1.95 -1.31
CA THR A 130 -25.21 1.85 -0.32
C THR A 130 -24.79 1.99 1.14
N ARG A 131 -23.55 1.63 1.46
CA ARG A 131 -22.92 1.74 2.78
C ARG A 131 -22.75 3.17 3.29
N LEU A 132 -22.78 4.17 2.42
CA LEU A 132 -22.71 5.60 2.77
C LEU A 132 -24.08 6.30 2.66
N TYR A 133 -25.18 5.57 2.78
CA TYR A 133 -26.50 6.20 2.80
C TYR A 133 -26.66 7.05 4.08
N PRO A 134 -27.21 8.28 3.98
CA PRO A 134 -27.89 8.85 2.81
C PRO A 134 -27.02 9.66 1.84
N TYR A 135 -25.73 9.94 2.12
CA TYR A 135 -24.87 10.77 1.26
C TYR A 135 -24.88 10.34 -0.20
N THR A 136 -24.74 9.03 -0.45
CA THR A 136 -24.71 8.53 -1.83
C THR A 136 -26.07 8.46 -2.54
N GLN A 137 -27.16 8.82 -1.83
CA GLN A 137 -28.45 9.09 -2.47
C GLN A 137 -28.41 10.41 -3.26
N ILE A 138 -27.56 11.35 -2.84
CA ILE A 138 -27.41 12.66 -3.48
C ILE A 138 -26.25 12.62 -4.47
N LEU A 139 -25.03 12.32 -4.02
CA LEU A 139 -23.82 12.29 -4.85
C LEU A 139 -23.37 10.86 -5.15
N PRO A 140 -22.95 10.49 -6.36
CA PRO A 140 -22.31 9.21 -6.59
C PRO A 140 -21.00 9.13 -5.78
N LYS A 141 -20.65 7.94 -5.29
CA LYS A 141 -19.47 7.73 -4.42
C LYS A 141 -18.18 8.36 -5.00
N PRO A 142 -17.84 8.20 -6.29
CA PRO A 142 -16.69 8.86 -6.92
C PRO A 142 -16.61 10.39 -6.76
N LEU A 143 -17.76 11.06 -6.57
CA LEU A 143 -17.86 12.52 -6.49
C LEU A 143 -18.07 13.02 -5.05
N ILE A 144 -17.89 12.17 -4.03
CA ILE A 144 -17.95 12.64 -2.65
C ILE A 144 -16.78 13.61 -2.41
N PRO A 145 -17.06 14.85 -1.94
CA PRO A 145 -16.04 15.84 -1.69
C PRO A 145 -15.24 15.50 -0.43
N ILE A 146 -13.93 15.65 -0.54
CA ILE A 146 -12.95 15.57 0.54
C ILE A 146 -12.16 16.88 0.50
N GLY A 147 -12.62 17.87 1.25
CA GLY A 147 -12.19 19.26 1.10
C GLY A 147 -12.69 19.87 -0.21
N GLU A 148 -11.78 20.46 -0.98
CA GLU A 148 -12.08 21.15 -2.25
C GLU A 148 -12.18 20.21 -3.46
N LYS A 149 -11.66 18.98 -3.34
CA LYS A 149 -11.62 17.99 -4.42
C LYS A 149 -12.50 16.79 -4.09
N THR A 150 -12.97 16.11 -5.13
CA THR A 150 -13.58 14.79 -4.97
C THR A 150 -12.53 13.75 -4.62
N ILE A 151 -12.94 12.69 -3.93
CA ILE A 151 -12.08 11.51 -3.69
C ILE A 151 -11.42 10.96 -4.97
N THR A 152 -12.14 10.93 -6.09
CA THR A 152 -11.57 10.43 -7.35
C THR A 152 -10.49 11.36 -7.90
N GLU A 153 -10.60 12.67 -7.69
CA GLU A 153 -9.53 13.60 -8.05
C GLU A 153 -8.28 13.40 -7.18
N HIS A 154 -8.44 13.17 -5.87
CA HIS A 154 -7.30 12.82 -4.99
C HIS A 154 -6.60 11.53 -5.45
N ILE A 155 -7.39 10.49 -5.79
CA ILE A 155 -6.85 9.24 -6.36
C ILE A 155 -6.06 9.52 -7.63
N MET A 156 -6.64 10.27 -8.56
CA MET A 156 -5.98 10.61 -9.83
C MET A 156 -4.73 11.47 -9.61
N ASP A 157 -4.72 12.40 -8.64
CA ASP A 157 -3.55 13.22 -8.31
C ASP A 157 -2.35 12.37 -7.86
N HIS A 158 -2.61 11.31 -7.08
CA HIS A 158 -1.55 10.37 -6.69
C HIS A 158 -0.94 9.69 -7.91
N PHE A 159 -1.76 9.23 -8.86
CA PHE A 159 -1.28 8.62 -10.11
C PHE A 159 -0.56 9.61 -11.03
N LEU A 160 -1.07 10.84 -11.16
CA LEU A 160 -0.45 11.90 -11.96
C LEU A 160 0.95 12.25 -11.45
N ALA A 161 1.15 12.22 -10.13
CA ALA A 161 2.46 12.44 -9.54
C ALA A 161 3.51 11.41 -10.01
N TYR A 162 3.08 10.20 -10.42
CA TYR A 162 3.92 9.16 -11.03
C TYR A 162 3.85 9.15 -12.57
N GLY A 163 3.35 10.22 -13.20
CA GLY A 163 3.24 10.33 -14.66
C GLY A 163 2.18 9.42 -15.28
N CYS A 164 1.25 8.88 -14.50
CA CYS A 164 0.14 8.09 -15.00
C CYS A 164 -1.02 9.03 -15.34
N THR A 165 -1.18 9.36 -16.63
CA THR A 165 -2.09 10.40 -17.10
C THR A 165 -3.35 9.89 -17.77
N HIS A 166 -3.40 8.59 -18.12
CA HIS A 166 -4.52 7.96 -18.82
C HIS A 166 -5.36 7.12 -17.86
N PHE A 167 -6.64 7.45 -17.76
CA PHE A 167 -7.60 6.82 -16.86
C PHE A 167 -8.77 6.22 -17.64
N ASP A 168 -9.05 4.93 -17.47
CA ASP A 168 -10.33 4.34 -17.86
C ASP A 168 -11.22 4.22 -16.61
N MET A 169 -12.36 4.91 -16.61
CA MET A 169 -13.31 4.86 -15.52
C MET A 169 -14.53 4.02 -15.90
N ILE A 170 -14.71 2.88 -15.23
CA ILE A 170 -15.87 2.01 -15.43
C ILE A 170 -17.03 2.55 -14.60
N VAL A 171 -18.09 3.01 -15.28
CA VAL A 171 -19.23 3.71 -14.66
C VAL A 171 -20.54 2.98 -14.94
N ASN A 172 -21.42 2.93 -13.94
CA ASN A 172 -22.78 2.39 -14.05
C ASN A 172 -23.79 3.32 -13.36
N TYR A 173 -23.87 3.26 -12.02
CA TYR A 173 -24.82 4.06 -11.24
C TYR A 173 -24.52 5.56 -11.35
N LYS A 174 -25.54 6.37 -11.68
CA LYS A 174 -25.43 7.84 -11.87
C LYS A 174 -24.31 8.28 -12.84
N LYS A 175 -23.92 7.42 -13.79
CA LYS A 175 -22.81 7.67 -14.73
C LYS A 175 -22.86 9.03 -15.45
N ASN A 176 -24.04 9.52 -15.82
CA ASN A 176 -24.17 10.79 -16.52
C ASN A 176 -23.66 11.95 -15.66
N PHE A 177 -23.92 11.91 -14.35
CA PHE A 177 -23.49 12.96 -13.44
C PHE A 177 -21.97 12.91 -13.22
N ILE A 178 -21.40 11.71 -13.12
CA ILE A 178 -19.94 11.51 -13.09
C ILE A 178 -19.29 12.08 -14.36
N LYS A 179 -19.80 11.73 -15.53
CA LYS A 179 -19.29 12.22 -16.82
C LYS A 179 -19.37 13.74 -16.92
N SER A 180 -20.52 14.34 -16.62
CA SER A 180 -20.69 15.80 -16.67
C SER A 180 -19.69 16.51 -15.76
N TYR A 181 -19.52 16.04 -14.52
CA TYR A 181 -18.56 16.64 -13.59
C TYR A 181 -17.14 16.68 -14.16
N PHE A 182 -16.64 15.57 -14.71
CA PHE A 182 -15.27 15.52 -15.22
C PHE A 182 -15.08 16.17 -16.60
N LEU A 183 -16.13 16.24 -17.42
CA LEU A 183 -16.07 16.89 -18.73
C LEU A 183 -16.18 18.42 -18.63
N ASP A 184 -16.96 18.95 -17.68
CA ASP A 184 -17.23 20.39 -17.56
C ASP A 184 -16.12 21.16 -16.83
N ASN A 185 -15.36 20.51 -15.93
CA ASN A 185 -14.40 21.20 -15.05
C ASN A 185 -13.05 21.55 -15.70
N GLU A 186 -12.89 21.47 -17.03
CA GLU A 186 -11.59 21.61 -17.73
C GLU A 186 -10.46 20.80 -17.08
N ILE A 187 -10.82 19.71 -16.38
CA ILE A 187 -9.86 18.84 -15.71
C ILE A 187 -9.05 18.20 -16.82
N THR A 188 -7.79 18.62 -16.95
CA THR A 188 -6.81 18.22 -17.97
C THR A 188 -6.33 16.77 -17.78
N ARG A 189 -7.25 15.86 -17.45
CA ARG A 189 -7.00 14.44 -17.28
C ARG A 189 -7.58 13.70 -18.47
N ASP A 190 -6.77 12.82 -19.06
CA ASP A 190 -7.22 11.94 -20.12
C ASP A 190 -8.07 10.82 -19.52
N ILE A 191 -9.39 11.03 -19.48
CA ILE A 191 -10.36 10.12 -18.88
C ILE A 191 -11.26 9.54 -19.99
N SER A 192 -11.20 8.22 -20.14
CA SER A 192 -12.13 7.44 -20.95
C SER A 192 -13.22 6.82 -20.06
N PHE A 193 -14.49 7.13 -20.33
CA PHE A 193 -15.60 6.55 -19.58
C PHE A 193 -16.12 5.28 -20.24
N ILE A 194 -16.11 4.18 -19.48
CA ILE A 194 -16.56 2.86 -19.93
C ILE A 194 -17.91 2.56 -19.30
N ASP A 195 -18.96 2.55 -20.13
CA ASP A 195 -20.33 2.34 -19.67
C ASP A 195 -20.62 0.86 -19.43
N GLU A 196 -20.66 0.49 -18.16
CA GLU A 196 -21.24 -0.77 -17.74
C GLU A 196 -22.78 -0.64 -17.77
N LYS A 197 -23.46 -1.48 -18.56
CA LYS A 197 -24.92 -1.42 -18.72
C LYS A 197 -25.65 -1.87 -17.46
N GLU A 198 -25.23 -3.01 -16.92
CA GLU A 198 -25.75 -3.60 -15.68
C GLU A 198 -24.58 -3.83 -14.73
N PHE A 199 -24.76 -3.59 -13.44
CA PHE A 199 -23.69 -3.78 -12.47
C PHE A 199 -23.28 -5.26 -12.39
N MET A 200 -22.08 -5.60 -12.89
CA MET A 200 -21.57 -6.98 -12.95
C MET A 200 -20.65 -7.32 -11.77
N GLY A 201 -20.83 -6.65 -10.63
CA GLY A 201 -20.00 -6.85 -9.44
C GLY A 201 -18.68 -6.08 -9.51
N THR A 202 -17.75 -6.39 -8.61
CA THR A 202 -16.47 -5.65 -8.49
C THR A 202 -15.41 -6.13 -9.48
N GLY A 203 -15.61 -7.26 -10.14
CA GLY A 203 -14.70 -7.79 -11.17
C GLY A 203 -15.29 -7.83 -12.57
N GLY A 204 -16.61 -8.00 -12.72
CA GLY A 204 -17.23 -8.19 -14.04
C GLY A 204 -17.02 -7.03 -15.01
N GLY A 205 -17.12 -5.79 -14.52
CA GLY A 205 -16.90 -4.58 -15.33
C GLY A 205 -15.51 -4.50 -15.98
N LEU A 206 -14.48 -5.14 -15.38
CA LEU A 206 -13.13 -5.17 -15.95
C LEU A 206 -13.07 -5.86 -17.31
N LYS A 207 -14.01 -6.77 -17.61
CA LYS A 207 -14.09 -7.42 -18.92
C LYS A 207 -14.25 -6.40 -20.06
N LEU A 208 -14.85 -5.24 -19.79
CA LEU A 208 -15.04 -4.16 -20.77
C LEU A 208 -13.71 -3.50 -21.19
N LEU A 209 -12.63 -3.73 -20.45
CA LEU A 209 -11.30 -3.24 -20.76
C LEU A 209 -10.47 -4.22 -21.60
N GLU A 210 -11.02 -5.40 -21.92
CA GLU A 210 -10.33 -6.40 -22.74
C GLU A 210 -9.93 -5.79 -24.10
N GLY A 211 -8.65 -5.92 -24.44
CA GLY A 211 -8.08 -5.36 -25.68
C GLY A 211 -7.73 -3.86 -25.62
N ARG A 212 -8.06 -3.14 -24.54
CA ARG A 212 -7.65 -1.74 -24.36
C ARG A 212 -6.21 -1.60 -23.87
N TYR A 213 -5.73 -2.57 -23.09
CA TYR A 213 -4.37 -2.58 -22.56
C TYR A 213 -3.49 -3.59 -23.29
N SER A 214 -2.32 -3.14 -23.73
CA SER A 214 -1.26 -3.97 -24.30
C SER A 214 -0.19 -4.37 -23.29
N SER A 215 -0.23 -3.83 -22.08
CA SER A 215 0.74 -4.07 -21.01
C SER A 215 0.10 -3.89 -19.63
N THR A 216 0.86 -4.19 -18.57
CA THR A 216 0.50 -3.98 -17.16
C THR A 216 -0.25 -2.67 -16.95
N PHE A 217 -1.30 -2.69 -16.13
CA PHE A 217 -2.07 -1.51 -15.74
C PHE A 217 -2.42 -1.55 -14.25
N PHE A 218 -2.69 -0.38 -13.68
CA PHE A 218 -3.19 -0.24 -12.33
C PHE A 218 -4.72 -0.38 -12.33
N MET A 219 -5.29 -0.98 -11.29
CA MET A 219 -6.73 -0.99 -11.06
C MET A 219 -7.02 -0.63 -9.62
N THR A 220 -7.84 0.39 -9.40
CA THR A 220 -8.23 0.86 -8.06
C THR A 220 -9.73 1.03 -7.97
N ASN A 221 -10.28 0.84 -6.76
CA ASN A 221 -11.63 1.29 -6.47
C ASN A 221 -11.68 2.83 -6.40
N CYS A 222 -12.86 3.41 -6.65
CA CYS A 222 -13.07 4.86 -6.59
C CYS A 222 -13.18 5.46 -5.18
N ASP A 223 -13.00 4.64 -4.14
CA ASP A 223 -13.26 5.00 -2.75
C ASP A 223 -12.08 4.81 -1.80
N ILE A 224 -10.92 4.47 -2.35
CA ILE A 224 -9.71 4.21 -1.58
C ILE A 224 -8.57 5.12 -2.04
N LEU A 225 -7.77 5.60 -1.10
CA LEU A 225 -6.50 6.28 -1.35
C LEU A 225 -5.38 5.44 -0.73
N VAL A 226 -4.33 5.21 -1.51
CA VAL A 226 -3.14 4.46 -1.07
C VAL A 226 -1.93 5.39 -1.18
N GLU A 227 -1.26 5.63 -0.04
CA GLU A 227 -0.14 6.57 0.07
C GLU A 227 1.21 5.86 0.04
N GLU A 228 1.53 5.23 -1.09
CA GLU A 228 2.72 4.39 -1.24
C GLU A 228 3.56 4.74 -2.46
N ASP A 229 4.77 4.16 -2.55
CA ASP A 229 5.61 4.27 -3.75
C ASP A 229 5.10 3.34 -4.87
N TYR A 230 4.30 3.89 -5.79
CA TYR A 230 3.73 3.13 -6.90
C TYR A 230 4.80 2.56 -7.85
N GLY A 231 6.00 3.15 -7.87
CA GLY A 231 7.15 2.62 -8.59
C GLY A 231 7.67 1.34 -7.94
N GLU A 232 7.79 1.30 -6.61
CA GLU A 232 8.15 0.09 -5.88
C GLU A 232 7.12 -1.03 -6.07
N ILE A 233 5.83 -0.71 -5.96
CA ILE A 233 4.75 -1.69 -6.14
C ILE A 233 4.79 -2.27 -7.57
N LEU A 234 4.99 -1.42 -8.59
CA LEU A 234 5.08 -1.85 -9.98
C LEU A 234 6.32 -2.71 -10.24
N ASN A 235 7.47 -2.33 -9.68
CA ASN A 235 8.70 -3.13 -9.78
C ASN A 235 8.49 -4.50 -9.13
N PHE A 236 7.90 -4.54 -7.93
CA PHE A 236 7.57 -5.80 -7.27
C PHE A 236 6.67 -6.69 -8.14
N HIS A 237 5.63 -6.14 -8.76
CA HIS A 237 4.76 -6.89 -9.65
C HIS A 237 5.53 -7.53 -10.82
N ARG A 238 6.39 -6.73 -11.49
CA ARG A 238 7.18 -7.15 -12.64
C ARG A 238 8.26 -8.18 -12.28
N ASP A 239 9.00 -7.93 -11.21
CA ASP A 239 10.09 -8.79 -10.75
C ASP A 239 9.58 -10.19 -10.36
N ASN A 240 8.39 -10.26 -9.75
CA ASN A 240 7.75 -11.52 -9.39
C ASN A 240 6.98 -12.18 -10.53
N LYS A 241 6.81 -11.48 -11.66
CA LYS A 241 6.04 -11.91 -12.83
C LYS A 241 4.61 -12.31 -12.46
N ASN A 242 3.97 -11.50 -11.62
CA ASN A 242 2.62 -11.76 -11.15
C ASN A 242 1.62 -11.48 -12.27
N LEU A 243 0.61 -12.33 -12.43
CA LEU A 243 -0.60 -12.02 -13.21
C LEU A 243 -1.42 -10.93 -12.50
N VAL A 244 -1.47 -11.00 -11.18
CA VAL A 244 -2.16 -10.06 -10.29
C VAL A 244 -1.26 -9.78 -9.09
N THR A 245 -1.02 -8.52 -8.76
CA THR A 245 -0.52 -8.13 -7.43
C THR A 245 -1.63 -7.42 -6.69
N MET A 246 -1.98 -7.95 -5.51
CA MET A 246 -2.90 -7.32 -4.56
C MET A 246 -2.12 -6.41 -3.63
N ILE A 247 -2.57 -5.17 -3.45
CA ILE A 247 -2.05 -4.30 -2.40
C ILE A 247 -2.89 -4.55 -1.16
N CYS A 248 -2.23 -4.92 -0.05
CA CYS A 248 -2.92 -5.31 1.18
C CYS A 248 -2.38 -4.55 2.39
N ALA A 249 -3.27 -3.99 3.20
CA ALA A 249 -2.90 -3.32 4.44
C ALA A 249 -2.76 -4.30 5.60
N VAL A 250 -1.73 -4.14 6.43
CA VAL A 250 -1.53 -4.92 7.65
C VAL A 250 -2.36 -4.29 8.77
N LYS A 251 -3.61 -4.72 8.91
CA LYS A 251 -4.56 -4.18 9.89
C LYS A 251 -4.36 -4.78 11.26
N GLN A 252 -4.35 -3.93 12.29
CA GLN A 252 -4.32 -4.37 13.68
C GLN A 252 -5.68 -4.16 14.34
N THR A 253 -6.12 -5.16 15.11
CA THR A 253 -7.37 -5.06 15.85
C THR A 253 -7.20 -5.62 17.24
N THR A 254 -7.46 -4.79 18.24
CA THR A 254 -7.51 -5.20 19.64
C THR A 254 -8.90 -5.70 19.95
N ILE A 255 -9.00 -6.93 20.46
CA ILE A 255 -10.25 -7.40 21.05
C ILE A 255 -10.37 -6.73 22.43
N PRO A 256 -11.46 -6.02 22.77
CA PRO A 256 -11.55 -5.26 24.01
C PRO A 256 -11.76 -6.13 25.27
N TYR A 257 -11.75 -7.46 25.12
CA TYR A 257 -12.02 -8.46 26.15
C TYR A 257 -10.91 -9.51 26.19
N GLY A 258 -10.80 -10.21 27.32
CA GLY A 258 -9.95 -11.39 27.42
C GLY A 258 -10.44 -12.53 26.52
N THR A 259 -9.54 -13.14 25.76
CA THR A 259 -9.80 -14.38 25.01
C THR A 259 -9.16 -15.57 25.70
N VAL A 260 -9.72 -16.76 25.47
CA VAL A 260 -9.23 -18.01 26.03
C VAL A 260 -8.95 -18.98 24.89
N ASP A 261 -7.72 -19.44 24.81
CA ASP A 261 -7.35 -20.52 23.88
C ASP A 261 -7.71 -21.84 24.55
N VAL A 262 -8.49 -22.68 23.86
CA VAL A 262 -9.03 -23.93 24.40
C VAL A 262 -8.50 -25.10 23.57
N SER A 263 -8.08 -26.17 24.23
CA SER A 263 -7.69 -27.41 23.55
C SER A 263 -8.90 -28.16 22.97
N GLU A 264 -8.65 -29.15 22.12
CA GLU A 264 -9.71 -30.03 21.58
C GLU A 264 -10.53 -30.74 22.67
N CYS A 265 -9.96 -30.94 23.87
CA CYS A 265 -10.64 -31.57 25.01
C CYS A 265 -11.28 -30.58 25.99
N GLY A 266 -11.36 -29.29 25.64
CA GLY A 266 -12.04 -28.28 26.46
C GLY A 266 -11.21 -27.72 27.62
N GLN A 267 -9.90 -27.96 27.64
CA GLN A 267 -9.00 -27.43 28.67
C GLN A 267 -8.48 -26.05 28.26
N VAL A 268 -8.36 -25.15 29.24
CA VAL A 268 -7.77 -23.82 29.04
C VAL A 268 -6.27 -23.98 28.79
N LEU A 269 -5.80 -23.50 27.64
CA LEU A 269 -4.38 -23.46 27.27
C LEU A 269 -3.75 -22.13 27.66
N ARG A 270 -4.43 -21.03 27.36
CA ARG A 270 -3.92 -19.66 27.54
C ARG A 270 -5.06 -18.67 27.72
N LEU A 271 -4.87 -17.70 28.62
CA LEU A 271 -5.71 -16.50 28.69
C LEU A 271 -4.94 -15.34 28.08
N ASN A 272 -5.60 -14.58 27.20
CA ASN A 272 -5.03 -13.40 26.58
C ASN A 272 -5.91 -12.21 26.93
N GLU A 273 -5.42 -11.29 27.75
CA GLU A 273 -6.13 -10.04 27.98
C GLU A 273 -5.93 -9.08 26.81
N LYS A 274 -7.04 -8.50 26.34
CA LYS A 274 -7.11 -7.57 25.21
C LYS A 274 -6.15 -7.91 24.07
N PRO A 275 -6.25 -9.11 23.46
CA PRO A 275 -5.29 -9.53 22.47
C PRO A 275 -5.37 -8.66 21.23
N GLU A 276 -4.20 -8.33 20.70
CA GLU A 276 -4.06 -7.73 19.38
C GLU A 276 -3.91 -8.81 18.33
N LEU A 277 -4.76 -8.75 17.30
CA LEU A 277 -4.71 -9.61 16.12
C LEU A 277 -4.26 -8.79 14.91
N SER A 278 -3.51 -9.43 14.03
CA SER A 278 -3.01 -8.82 12.79
C SER A 278 -3.61 -9.54 11.58
N PHE A 279 -4.12 -8.77 10.62
CA PHE A 279 -4.76 -9.28 9.42
C PHE A 279 -4.21 -8.60 8.17
N ILE A 280 -3.89 -9.37 7.13
CA ILE A 280 -3.57 -8.84 5.81
C ILE A 280 -4.91 -8.58 5.10
N THR A 281 -5.27 -7.31 4.97
CA THR A 281 -6.58 -6.87 4.48
C THR A 281 -6.46 -6.34 3.05
N ASN A 282 -7.29 -6.83 2.15
CA ASN A 282 -7.33 -6.36 0.77
C ASN A 282 -7.81 -4.90 0.70
N THR A 283 -6.99 -4.02 0.10
CA THR A 283 -7.31 -2.59 0.00
C THR A 283 -8.29 -2.28 -1.12
N GLY A 284 -8.37 -3.12 -2.15
CA GLY A 284 -9.07 -2.80 -3.40
C GLY A 284 -8.20 -2.10 -4.46
N PHE A 285 -6.89 -1.99 -4.23
CA PHE A 285 -5.90 -1.56 -5.21
C PHE A 285 -5.08 -2.76 -5.71
N TYR A 286 -4.90 -2.84 -7.03
CA TYR A 286 -4.29 -3.97 -7.71
C TYR A 286 -3.40 -3.51 -8.87
N ILE A 287 -2.41 -4.35 -9.20
CA ILE A 287 -1.69 -4.30 -10.47
C ILE A 287 -2.05 -5.55 -11.26
N LEU A 288 -2.47 -5.37 -12.51
CA LEU A 288 -3.02 -6.43 -13.34
C LEU A 288 -2.31 -6.49 -14.69
N GLU A 289 -2.10 -7.71 -15.18
CA GLU A 289 -1.72 -7.94 -16.57
C GLU A 289 -2.98 -8.06 -17.47
N PRO A 290 -2.92 -7.66 -18.76
CA PRO A 290 -4.04 -7.78 -19.69
C PRO A 290 -4.62 -9.21 -19.79
N ASP A 291 -3.79 -10.22 -19.54
CA ASP A 291 -4.15 -11.64 -19.55
C ASP A 291 -5.19 -11.98 -18.46
N PHE A 292 -5.21 -11.23 -17.36
CA PHE A 292 -6.23 -11.36 -16.32
C PHE A 292 -7.63 -11.06 -16.87
N LEU A 293 -7.77 -10.06 -17.75
CA LEU A 293 -9.05 -9.66 -18.33
C LEU A 293 -9.67 -10.78 -19.19
N ARG A 294 -8.82 -11.59 -19.84
CA ARG A 294 -9.26 -12.72 -20.66
C ARG A 294 -9.90 -13.84 -19.86
N LYS A 295 -9.57 -13.95 -18.56
CA LYS A 295 -10.14 -14.93 -17.63
C LYS A 295 -11.52 -14.53 -17.10
N ILE A 296 -11.95 -13.28 -17.32
CA ILE A 296 -13.23 -12.79 -16.82
C ILE A 296 -14.37 -13.26 -17.73
N PRO A 297 -15.39 -13.96 -17.19
CA PRO A 297 -16.55 -14.36 -17.99
C PRO A 297 -17.36 -13.13 -18.40
N SER A 298 -17.82 -13.11 -19.65
CA SER A 298 -18.63 -12.01 -20.17
C SER A 298 -20.01 -11.94 -19.50
N ASN A 299 -20.53 -10.73 -19.33
CA ASN A 299 -21.91 -10.47 -18.86
C ASN A 299 -22.30 -11.20 -17.57
N THR A 300 -21.36 -11.35 -16.63
CA THR A 300 -21.55 -12.14 -15.42
C THR A 300 -21.27 -11.31 -14.18
N PHE A 301 -22.17 -11.37 -13.20
CA PHE A 301 -21.91 -10.82 -11.88
C PHE A 301 -20.79 -11.61 -11.20
N ILE A 302 -19.66 -10.96 -10.93
CA ILE A 302 -18.53 -11.60 -10.26
C ILE A 302 -17.71 -10.59 -9.46
N HIS A 303 -17.24 -11.00 -8.28
CA HIS A 303 -16.29 -10.21 -7.51
C HIS A 303 -14.86 -10.47 -7.99
N ILE A 304 -14.02 -9.43 -7.96
CA ILE A 304 -12.61 -9.57 -8.33
C ILE A 304 -11.89 -10.60 -7.43
N THR A 305 -12.28 -10.72 -6.17
CA THR A 305 -11.75 -11.71 -5.22
C THR A 305 -12.01 -13.14 -5.68
N ASP A 306 -13.19 -13.42 -6.24
CA ASP A 306 -13.53 -14.75 -6.74
C ASP A 306 -12.71 -15.10 -8.00
N LEU A 307 -12.45 -14.10 -8.85
CA LEU A 307 -11.57 -14.26 -10.01
C LEU A 307 -10.12 -14.51 -9.60
N ILE A 308 -9.64 -13.77 -8.61
CA ILE A 308 -8.29 -13.95 -8.07
C ILE A 308 -8.17 -15.35 -7.44
N GLN A 309 -9.15 -15.80 -6.65
CA GLN A 309 -9.15 -17.16 -6.09
C GLN A 309 -9.08 -18.22 -7.20
N LYS A 310 -9.85 -18.08 -8.28
CA LYS A 310 -9.75 -18.97 -9.43
C LYS A 310 -8.36 -18.97 -10.07
N CYS A 311 -7.68 -17.83 -10.12
CA CYS A 311 -6.30 -17.75 -10.61
C CYS A 311 -5.34 -18.49 -9.69
N VAL A 312 -5.50 -18.34 -8.37
CA VAL A 312 -4.73 -19.10 -7.36
C VAL A 312 -4.95 -20.61 -7.53
N ASP A 313 -6.20 -21.04 -7.65
CA ASP A 313 -6.55 -22.47 -7.81
C ASP A 313 -5.99 -23.05 -9.12
N GLN A 314 -5.79 -22.22 -10.14
CA GLN A 314 -5.16 -22.58 -11.42
C GLN A 314 -3.63 -22.55 -11.41
N GLY A 315 -3.01 -22.18 -10.28
CA GLY A 315 -1.56 -22.06 -10.15
C GLY A 315 -0.97 -20.81 -10.83
N GLU A 316 -1.81 -19.82 -11.16
CA GLU A 316 -1.34 -18.54 -11.68
C GLU A 316 -0.59 -17.76 -10.61
N ARG A 317 0.32 -16.89 -11.03
CA ARG A 317 1.10 -16.07 -10.11
C ARG A 317 0.26 -14.92 -9.57
N VAL A 318 -0.25 -15.07 -8.35
CA VAL A 318 -0.91 -14.01 -7.59
C VAL A 318 0.00 -13.59 -6.45
N GLY A 319 0.43 -12.33 -6.45
CA GLY A 319 1.28 -11.75 -5.42
C GLY A 319 0.53 -10.84 -4.47
N VAL A 320 1.11 -10.63 -3.30
CA VAL A 320 0.65 -9.66 -2.31
C VAL A 320 1.77 -8.65 -2.07
N TYR A 321 1.44 -7.37 -2.06
CA TYR A 321 2.32 -6.30 -1.61
C TYR A 321 1.74 -5.72 -0.32
N PRO A 322 2.31 -6.06 0.86
CA PRO A 322 1.82 -5.55 2.13
C PRO A 322 2.26 -4.10 2.34
N ILE A 323 1.35 -3.30 2.90
CA ILE A 323 1.55 -1.88 3.24
C ILE A 323 1.12 -1.64 4.69
N ALA A 324 1.57 -0.53 5.26
CA ALA A 324 1.14 -0.08 6.57
C ALA A 324 -0.36 0.29 6.57
N GLU A 325 -1.04 0.19 7.72
CA GLU A 325 -2.49 0.46 7.79
C GLU A 325 -2.80 1.95 7.56
N GLU A 326 -1.92 2.82 8.04
CA GLU A 326 -1.95 4.27 7.87
C GLU A 326 -1.87 4.72 6.41
N HIS A 327 -1.26 3.92 5.54
CA HIS A 327 -1.14 4.23 4.12
C HIS A 327 -2.38 3.85 3.31
N TRP A 328 -3.38 3.24 3.95
CA TRP A 328 -4.66 2.88 3.32
C TRP A 328 -5.81 3.66 3.95
N LEU A 329 -6.40 4.55 3.15
CA LEU A 329 -7.58 5.31 3.52
C LEU A 329 -8.77 4.81 2.69
N ASP A 330 -9.81 4.28 3.34
CA ASP A 330 -11.02 3.79 2.68
C ASP A 330 -12.24 4.58 3.15
N MET A 331 -12.93 5.31 2.28
CA MET A 331 -14.20 5.97 2.66
C MET A 331 -15.40 5.01 2.59
N GLY A 332 -15.20 3.73 2.91
CA GLY A 332 -16.21 2.66 2.87
C GLY A 332 -17.38 2.88 3.83
N GLN A 333 -17.13 3.57 4.94
CA GLN A 333 -18.03 3.85 6.06
C GLN A 333 -17.89 5.31 6.51
N LEU A 334 -18.86 5.81 7.28
CA LEU A 334 -18.86 7.20 7.74
C LEU A 334 -17.68 7.52 8.66
N GLU A 335 -17.33 6.61 9.58
CA GLU A 335 -16.18 6.80 10.50
C GLU A 335 -14.86 6.93 9.73
N GLU A 336 -14.65 6.08 8.72
CA GLU A 336 -13.44 6.13 7.90
C GLU A 336 -13.42 7.34 6.94
N LEU A 337 -14.59 7.82 6.49
CA LEU A 337 -14.69 9.08 5.75
C LEU A 337 -14.21 10.26 6.59
N GLU A 338 -14.61 10.33 7.87
CA GLU A 338 -14.15 11.39 8.77
C GLU A 338 -12.66 11.24 9.10
N ARG A 339 -12.15 10.02 9.26
CA ARG A 339 -10.72 9.74 9.39
C ARG A 339 -9.93 10.22 8.17
N MET A 340 -10.43 9.95 6.96
CA MET A 340 -9.80 10.37 5.71
C MET A 340 -9.75 11.90 5.59
N LYS A 341 -10.83 12.61 5.94
CA LYS A 341 -10.84 14.08 5.97
C LYS A 341 -9.83 14.64 6.96
N ALA A 342 -9.78 14.09 8.17
CA ALA A 342 -8.82 14.49 9.19
C ALA A 342 -7.37 14.28 8.72
N HIS A 343 -7.07 13.15 8.07
CA HIS A 343 -5.75 12.84 7.53
C HIS A 343 -5.33 13.82 6.43
N LEU A 344 -6.27 14.18 5.55
CA LEU A 344 -6.03 15.13 4.46
C LEU A 344 -6.10 16.60 4.90
N ASN A 345 -6.27 16.87 6.20
CA ASN A 345 -6.39 18.20 6.80
C ASN A 345 -7.52 19.06 6.18
N VAL A 346 -8.68 18.45 5.91
CA VAL A 346 -9.84 19.10 5.27
C VAL A 346 -11.13 18.95 6.04
#